data_AF-A0A3B9H3Y9-F1
#
_entry.id   AF-A0A3B9H3Y9-F1
#
_cell.length_a   1.000
_cell.length_b   1.000
_cell.length_c   1.000
_cell.angle_alpha   90.00
_cell.angle_beta   90.00
_cell.angle_gamma   90.00
#
_symmetry.space_group_name_H-M   'P 1'
#
loop_
_entity.id
_entity.type
_entity.pdbx_description
1 polymer ?
#
loop_
_entity_poly.entity_id
_entity_poly.type
_entity_poly.pdbx_seq_one_letter_code
_entity_poly.pdbx_strand_id
1 'polypeptide(L)'
;MIQRAVKSLQPFDFRSDFTPPPEPDVPALPVEEKITLSAPDLAMLLTEARAEAHAAAMSLKHDEQNARLQQVTENLTEALANLVSLAGHLETSAYSDGFRESALRLVTATAQRIVDGQGDLFAQSQEFIQNSRPTEKDGS
;
A
#
# COMPACT_ATOMS: atom_id res chain seq x y z
N MET A 1 61.69 -70.92 33.21
CA MET A 1 62.61 -70.03 32.48
C MET A 1 62.00 -69.80 31.10
N ILE A 2 61.55 -68.59 30.78
CA ILE A 2 61.41 -68.01 29.42
C ILE A 2 61.23 -66.51 29.66
N GLN A 3 62.30 -65.75 29.47
CA GLN A 3 62.24 -64.29 29.32
C GLN A 3 61.93 -64.04 27.84
N ARG A 4 60.74 -63.51 27.55
CA ARG A 4 60.41 -63.12 26.18
C ARG A 4 61.00 -61.74 25.93
N ALA A 5 62.08 -61.69 25.16
CA ALA A 5 62.70 -60.43 24.73
C ALA A 5 61.67 -59.58 23.97
N VAL A 6 61.39 -58.38 24.47
CA VAL A 6 60.52 -57.42 23.79
C VAL A 6 61.35 -56.75 22.70
N LYS A 7 61.06 -57.11 21.44
CA LYS A 7 61.68 -56.56 20.24
C LYS A 7 61.47 -55.04 20.22
N SER A 8 62.55 -54.27 20.02
CA SER A 8 62.56 -52.81 20.16
C SER A 8 61.37 -52.13 19.47
N LEU A 9 60.65 -51.29 20.21
CA LEU A 9 59.66 -50.37 19.64
C LEU A 9 60.40 -49.29 18.85
N GLN A 10 60.22 -49.28 17.53
CA GLN A 10 60.59 -48.16 16.69
C GLN A 10 59.61 -47.01 16.98
N PRO A 11 60.07 -45.76 17.17
CA PRO A 11 59.20 -44.61 17.29
C PRO A 11 58.31 -44.52 16.03
N PHE A 12 57.01 -44.36 16.23
CA PHE A 12 56.09 -44.13 15.13
C PHE A 12 56.33 -42.72 14.60
N ASP A 13 56.75 -42.61 13.35
CA ASP A 13 56.95 -41.32 12.71
C ASP A 13 55.58 -40.80 12.27
N PHE A 14 55.01 -39.90 13.08
CA PHE A 14 53.73 -39.26 12.79
C PHE A 14 53.89 -38.37 11.56
N ARG A 15 53.70 -38.95 10.38
CA ARG A 15 53.39 -38.18 9.19
C ARG A 15 51.96 -37.69 9.34
N SER A 16 51.84 -36.48 9.86
CA SER A 16 50.60 -35.74 9.84
C SER A 16 50.21 -35.50 8.38
N ASP A 17 49.38 -36.38 7.85
CA ASP A 17 48.74 -36.19 6.56
C ASP A 17 47.59 -35.19 6.75
N PHE A 18 47.97 -33.94 7.02
CA PHE A 18 47.08 -32.78 6.94
C PHE A 18 47.17 -32.16 5.55
N THR A 19 47.41 -32.98 4.52
CA THR A 19 47.20 -32.50 3.16
C THR A 19 45.69 -32.30 3.02
N PRO A 20 45.20 -31.05 2.84
CA PRO A 20 43.78 -30.85 2.67
C PRO A 20 43.33 -31.70 1.49
N PRO A 21 42.18 -32.42 1.59
CA PRO A 21 41.63 -33.10 0.42
C PRO A 21 41.54 -32.06 -0.71
N PRO A 22 41.86 -32.44 -1.97
CA PRO A 22 41.70 -31.52 -3.08
C PRO A 22 40.29 -30.96 -2.99
N GLU A 23 40.17 -29.62 -2.93
CA GLU A 23 38.88 -28.98 -2.88
C GLU A 23 38.04 -29.58 -4.01
N PRO A 24 36.82 -30.10 -3.73
CA PRO A 24 35.94 -30.48 -4.80
C PRO A 24 35.84 -29.26 -5.72
N ASP A 25 35.85 -29.47 -7.05
CA ASP A 25 35.48 -28.44 -8.02
C ASP A 25 34.04 -28.03 -7.72
N VAL A 26 33.86 -27.18 -6.71
CA VAL A 26 32.61 -26.49 -6.45
C VAL A 26 32.48 -25.57 -7.66
N PRO A 27 31.42 -25.72 -8.48
CA PRO A 27 31.14 -24.74 -9.51
C PRO A 27 31.17 -23.39 -8.82
N ALA A 28 32.04 -22.49 -9.29
CA ALA A 28 32.15 -21.14 -8.74
C ALA A 28 30.72 -20.62 -8.56
N LEU A 29 30.35 -20.31 -7.31
CA LEU A 29 29.10 -19.60 -7.05
C LEU A 29 29.04 -18.45 -8.05
N PRO A 30 27.92 -18.26 -8.77
CA PRO A 30 27.84 -17.22 -9.78
C PRO A 30 28.31 -15.93 -9.13
N VAL A 31 29.42 -15.38 -9.67
CA VAL A 31 30.04 -14.17 -9.17
C VAL A 31 28.91 -13.16 -9.05
N GLU A 32 28.59 -12.72 -7.82
CA GLU A 32 27.64 -11.62 -7.65
C GLU A 32 28.11 -10.50 -8.57
N GLU A 33 27.34 -10.19 -9.60
CA GLU A 33 27.65 -9.14 -10.55
C GLU A 33 27.72 -7.84 -9.76
N LYS A 34 28.93 -7.46 -9.35
CA LYS A 34 29.19 -6.21 -8.63
C LYS A 34 28.98 -5.09 -9.62
N ILE A 35 27.79 -4.50 -9.58
CA ILE A 35 27.46 -3.30 -10.32
C ILE A 35 28.39 -2.18 -9.82
N THR A 36 29.33 -1.78 -10.65
CA THR A 36 30.24 -0.66 -10.35
C THR A 36 29.60 0.62 -10.84
N LEU A 37 28.91 1.32 -9.94
CA LEU A 37 28.32 2.64 -10.21
C LEU A 37 29.27 3.74 -9.75
N SER A 38 29.42 4.79 -10.55
CA SER A 38 30.13 5.98 -10.10
C SER A 38 29.27 6.73 -9.05
N ALA A 39 29.92 7.53 -8.19
CA ALA A 39 29.21 8.36 -7.21
C ALA A 39 28.10 9.24 -7.82
N PRO A 40 28.27 9.90 -8.99
CA PRO A 40 27.18 10.64 -9.62
C PRO A 40 26.06 9.73 -10.16
N ASP A 41 26.37 8.54 -10.67
CA ASP A 41 25.33 7.58 -11.12
C ASP A 41 24.47 7.10 -9.94
N LEU A 42 25.10 6.84 -8.78
CA LEU A 42 24.38 6.51 -7.54
C LEU A 42 23.49 7.66 -7.07
N ALA A 43 23.98 8.90 -7.14
CA ALA A 43 23.19 10.08 -6.77
C ALA A 43 21.98 10.26 -7.70
N MET A 44 22.15 10.01 -9.00
CA MET A 44 21.08 10.03 -9.99
C MET A 44 20.03 8.97 -9.69
N LEU A 45 20.44 7.70 -9.50
CA LEU A 45 19.53 6.61 -9.17
C LEU A 45 18.78 6.84 -7.86
N LEU A 46 19.45 7.39 -6.83
CA LEU A 46 18.79 7.74 -5.57
C LEU A 46 17.76 8.86 -5.74
N THR A 47 18.04 9.82 -6.63
CA THR A 47 17.11 10.92 -6.91
C THR A 47 15.88 10.39 -7.67
N GLU A 48 16.10 9.51 -8.66
CA GLU A 48 15.04 8.83 -9.40
C GLU A 48 14.20 7.95 -8.47
N ALA A 49 14.83 7.11 -7.64
CA ALA A 49 14.13 6.28 -6.67
C ALA A 49 13.32 7.11 -5.67
N ARG A 50 13.80 8.29 -5.25
CA ARG A 50 13.04 9.20 -4.39
C ARG A 50 11.84 9.80 -5.12
N ALA A 51 12.02 10.21 -6.38
CA ALA A 51 10.94 10.75 -7.18
C ALA A 51 9.85 9.69 -7.43
N GLU A 52 10.23 8.47 -7.76
CA GLU A 52 9.32 7.33 -7.94
C GLU A 52 8.60 6.97 -6.64
N ALA A 53 9.33 6.85 -5.52
CA ALA A 53 8.72 6.59 -4.22
C ALA A 53 7.73 7.68 -3.80
N HIS A 54 8.04 8.95 -4.08
CA HIS A 54 7.12 10.06 -3.84
C HIS A 54 5.88 9.98 -4.72
N ALA A 55 6.04 9.71 -6.02
CA ALA A 55 4.92 9.53 -6.94
C ALA A 55 4.01 8.37 -6.51
N ALA A 56 4.58 7.23 -6.14
CA ALA A 56 3.85 6.08 -5.63
C ALA A 56 3.09 6.41 -4.33
N ALA A 57 3.72 7.14 -3.40
CA ALA A 57 3.07 7.56 -2.16
C ALA A 57 1.88 8.51 -2.41
N MET A 58 2.01 9.42 -3.38
CA MET A 58 0.91 10.31 -3.77
C MET A 58 -0.23 9.54 -4.46
N SER A 59 0.09 8.57 -5.31
CA SER A 59 -0.92 7.69 -5.94
C SER A 59 -1.72 6.93 -4.89
N LEU A 60 -1.04 6.30 -3.92
CA LEU A 60 -1.71 5.55 -2.85
C LEU A 60 -2.67 6.43 -2.05
N LYS A 61 -2.25 7.66 -1.72
CA LYS A 61 -3.12 8.63 -1.01
C LYS A 61 -4.35 9.00 -1.84
N HIS A 62 -4.20 9.20 -3.14
CA HIS A 62 -5.34 9.47 -4.02
C HIS A 62 -6.29 8.28 -4.11
N ASP A 63 -5.76 7.06 -4.18
CA ASP A 63 -6.57 5.84 -4.22
C ASP A 63 -7.37 5.65 -2.92
N GLU A 64 -6.73 5.86 -1.75
CA GLU A 64 -7.41 5.84 -0.44
C GLU A 64 -8.51 6.90 -0.34
N GLN A 65 -8.25 8.12 -0.82
CA GLN A 65 -9.22 9.20 -0.83
C GLN A 65 -10.40 8.87 -1.75
N ASN A 66 -10.14 8.34 -2.95
CA ASN A 66 -11.18 7.93 -3.90
C ASN A 66 -12.03 6.80 -3.34
N ALA A 67 -11.42 5.77 -2.73
CA ALA A 67 -12.14 4.68 -2.10
C ALA A 67 -13.06 5.19 -0.98
N ARG A 68 -12.57 6.14 -0.17
CA ARG A 68 -13.38 6.79 0.87
C ARG A 68 -14.54 7.59 0.28
N LEU A 69 -14.32 8.37 -0.77
CA LEU A 69 -15.37 9.14 -1.44
C LEU A 69 -16.43 8.22 -2.05
N GLN A 70 -16.01 7.11 -2.66
CA GLN A 70 -16.92 6.11 -3.19
C GLN A 70 -17.79 5.50 -2.09
N GLN A 71 -17.18 5.06 -0.98
CA GLN A 71 -17.93 4.52 0.16
C GLN A 71 -18.93 5.52 0.74
N VAL A 72 -18.53 6.80 0.87
CA VAL A 72 -19.44 7.85 1.33
C VAL A 72 -20.60 8.04 0.35
N THR A 73 -20.34 8.02 -0.95
CA THR A 73 -21.37 8.14 -2.00
C THR A 73 -22.37 6.98 -1.95
N GLU A 74 -21.88 5.76 -1.77
CA GLU A 74 -22.71 4.57 -1.61
C GLU A 74 -23.62 4.69 -0.37
N ASN A 75 -23.06 5.07 0.77
CA ASN A 75 -23.83 5.29 2.01
C ASN A 75 -24.90 6.38 1.85
N LEU A 76 -24.60 7.47 1.13
CA LEU A 76 -25.54 8.56 0.89
C LEU A 76 -26.65 8.14 -0.10
N THR A 77 -26.33 7.32 -1.08
CA THR A 77 -27.31 6.73 -2.00
C THR A 77 -28.28 5.82 -1.25
N GLU A 78 -27.77 4.99 -0.34
CA GLU A 78 -28.60 4.16 0.54
C GLU A 78 -29.49 5.00 1.46
N ALA A 79 -28.94 6.07 2.05
CA ALA A 79 -29.73 6.99 2.87
C ALA A 79 -30.89 7.65 2.09
N LEU A 80 -30.64 8.03 0.82
CA LEU A 80 -31.69 8.56 -0.06
C LEU A 80 -32.75 7.50 -0.38
N ALA A 81 -32.36 6.25 -0.64
CA ALA A 81 -33.31 5.17 -0.86
C ALA A 81 -34.21 4.94 0.37
N ASN A 82 -33.62 4.95 1.57
CA ASN A 82 -34.36 4.85 2.83
C ASN A 82 -35.35 6.01 3.03
N LEU A 83 -34.98 7.23 2.64
CA LEU A 83 -35.88 8.39 2.68
C LEU A 83 -37.05 8.25 1.71
N VAL A 84 -36.83 7.72 0.50
CA VAL A 84 -37.90 7.44 -0.46
C VAL A 84 -38.84 6.36 0.07
N SER A 85 -38.31 5.28 0.66
CA SER A 85 -39.14 4.26 1.32
C SER A 85 -39.96 4.84 2.47
N LEU A 86 -39.36 5.71 3.29
CA LEU A 86 -40.07 6.40 4.37
C LEU A 86 -41.20 7.29 3.83
N ALA A 87 -40.97 8.04 2.75
CA ALA A 87 -42.02 8.81 2.10
C ALA A 87 -43.19 7.93 1.64
N GLY A 88 -42.91 6.80 0.98
CA GLY A 88 -43.95 5.85 0.57
C GLY A 88 -44.73 5.26 1.75
N HIS A 89 -44.06 4.98 2.87
CA HIS A 89 -44.75 4.54 4.09
C HIS A 89 -45.64 5.65 4.67
N LEU A 90 -45.18 6.90 4.68
CA LEU A 90 -45.98 8.03 5.15
C LEU A 90 -47.21 8.28 4.27
N GLU A 91 -47.11 8.06 2.96
CA GLU A 91 -48.22 8.22 2.01
C GLU A 91 -49.32 7.17 2.20
N THR A 92 -48.92 5.93 2.48
CA THR A 92 -49.83 4.77 2.62
C THR A 92 -50.38 4.57 4.03
N SER A 93 -49.78 5.20 5.03
CA SER A 93 -50.18 5.09 6.42
C SER A 93 -51.39 5.97 6.75
N ALA A 94 -52.22 5.51 7.69
CA ALA A 94 -53.40 6.23 8.18
C ALA A 94 -53.06 7.36 9.17
N TYR A 95 -52.13 8.25 8.79
CA TYR A 95 -51.82 9.46 9.56
C TYR A 95 -52.80 10.59 9.26
N SER A 96 -52.87 11.58 10.15
CA SER A 96 -53.58 12.83 9.85
C SER A 96 -52.90 13.58 8.71
N ASP A 97 -53.69 14.23 7.86
CA ASP A 97 -53.18 14.92 6.66
C ASP A 97 -52.09 15.95 7.00
N GLY A 98 -52.28 16.72 8.07
CA GLY A 98 -51.29 17.72 8.51
C GLY A 98 -49.96 17.11 9.01
N PHE A 99 -50.01 15.95 9.66
CA PHE A 99 -48.78 15.24 10.06
C PHE A 99 -48.07 14.69 8.84
N ARG A 100 -48.81 14.03 7.94
CA ARG A 100 -48.27 13.44 6.71
C ARG A 100 -47.58 14.49 5.84
N GLU A 101 -48.23 15.63 5.61
CA GLU A 101 -47.65 16.72 4.81
C GLU A 101 -46.37 17.27 5.45
N SER A 102 -46.37 17.47 6.77
CA SER A 102 -45.20 17.96 7.51
C SER A 102 -44.03 16.98 7.46
N ALA A 103 -44.32 15.68 7.60
CA ALA A 103 -43.34 14.62 7.55
C ALA A 103 -42.73 14.47 6.15
N LEU A 104 -43.55 14.49 5.09
CA LEU A 104 -43.08 14.47 3.70
C LEU A 104 -42.20 15.67 3.39
N ARG A 105 -42.59 16.87 3.82
CA ARG A 105 -41.78 18.09 3.64
C ARG A 105 -40.41 17.97 4.30
N LEU A 106 -40.33 17.38 5.50
CA LEU A 106 -39.07 17.15 6.19
C LEU A 106 -38.20 16.11 5.46
N VAL A 107 -38.81 15.03 4.96
CA VAL A 107 -38.12 14.02 4.14
C VAL A 107 -37.53 14.66 2.89
N THR A 108 -38.32 15.43 2.13
CA THR A 108 -37.85 16.13 0.94
C THR A 108 -36.73 17.13 1.25
N ALA A 109 -36.87 17.93 2.30
CA ALA A 109 -35.83 18.88 2.70
C ALA A 109 -34.53 18.19 3.12
N THR A 110 -34.62 17.02 3.75
CA THR A 110 -33.46 16.21 4.15
C THR A 110 -32.77 15.60 2.93
N ALA A 111 -33.55 15.03 2.00
CA ALA A 111 -33.04 14.50 0.74
C ALA A 111 -32.32 15.59 -0.07
N GLN A 112 -32.90 16.79 -0.16
CA GLN A 112 -32.27 17.91 -0.87
C GLN A 112 -30.92 18.28 -0.25
N ARG A 113 -30.83 18.42 1.08
CA ARG A 113 -29.53 18.70 1.73
C ARG A 113 -28.48 17.62 1.49
N ILE A 114 -28.89 16.35 1.41
CA ILE A 114 -27.97 15.25 1.11
C ILE A 114 -27.44 15.37 -0.33
N VAL A 115 -28.30 15.74 -1.29
CA VAL A 115 -27.90 15.95 -2.68
C VAL A 115 -26.99 17.17 -2.80
N ASP A 116 -27.34 18.29 -2.17
CA ASP A 116 -26.52 19.51 -2.19
C ASP A 116 -25.15 19.26 -1.56
N GLY A 117 -25.11 18.59 -0.39
CA GLY A 117 -23.87 18.25 0.30
C GLY A 117 -22.97 17.28 -0.49
N GLN A 118 -23.54 16.37 -1.30
CA GLN A 118 -22.76 15.57 -2.23
C GLN A 118 -22.11 16.45 -3.31
N GLY A 119 -22.86 17.40 -3.87
CA GLY A 119 -22.34 18.38 -4.82
C GLY A 119 -21.15 19.16 -4.26
N ASP A 120 -21.27 19.63 -3.02
CA ASP A 120 -20.19 20.36 -2.33
C ASP A 120 -18.95 19.50 -2.10
N LEU A 121 -19.11 18.22 -1.71
CA LEU A 121 -17.99 17.30 -1.52
C LEU A 121 -17.24 17.01 -2.84
N PHE A 122 -17.96 16.88 -3.95
CA PHE A 122 -17.34 16.70 -5.27
C PHE A 122 -16.65 17.98 -5.76
N ALA A 123 -17.19 19.17 -5.48
CA ALA A 123 -16.52 20.43 -5.79
C ALA A 123 -15.21 20.59 -5.01
N GLN A 124 -15.24 20.31 -3.69
CA GLN A 124 -14.05 20.37 -2.83
C GLN A 124 -12.97 19.36 -3.24
N SER A 125 -13.35 18.15 -3.65
CA SER A 125 -12.38 17.15 -4.12
C SER A 125 -11.72 17.57 -5.43
N GLN A 126 -12.46 18.19 -6.36
CA GLN A 126 -11.89 18.75 -7.59
C GLN A 126 -10.93 19.91 -7.31
N GLU A 127 -11.27 20.82 -6.40
CA GLU A 127 -10.36 21.90 -5.98
C GLU A 127 -9.07 21.37 -5.37
N PHE A 128 -9.15 20.34 -4.53
CA PHE A 128 -7.97 19.68 -3.97
C PHE A 128 -7.06 19.09 -5.05
N ILE A 129 -7.64 18.43 -6.06
CA ILE A 129 -6.89 17.87 -7.20
C ILE A 129 -6.22 18.97 -8.03
N GLN A 130 -6.92 20.10 -8.28
CA GLN A 130 -6.37 21.22 -9.03
C GLN A 130 -5.23 21.92 -8.29
N ASN A 131 -5.37 22.13 -6.98
CA ASN A 131 -4.35 22.77 -6.16
C ASN A 131 -3.13 21.88 -5.88
N SER A 132 -3.29 20.56 -5.97
CA SER A 132 -2.20 19.59 -5.77
C SER A 132 -1.42 19.29 -7.05
N ARG A 133 -1.80 19.89 -8.18
CA ARG A 133 -1.06 19.75 -9.44
C ARG A 133 0.23 20.59 -9.36
N PRO A 134 1.42 19.98 -9.55
CA PRO A 134 2.66 20.75 -9.56
C PRO A 134 2.61 21.76 -10.70
N THR A 135 2.78 23.04 -10.39
CA THR A 135 2.88 24.10 -11.38
C THR A 135 4.26 23.97 -12.04
N GLU A 136 4.29 23.75 -13.36
CA GLU A 136 5.51 23.70 -14.20
C GLU A 136 6.24 25.07 -14.31
N LYS A 137 6.15 25.94 -13.29
CA LYS A 137 6.63 27.33 -13.36
C LYS A 137 7.87 27.68 -12.53
N ASP A 138 8.61 26.69 -12.04
CA ASP A 138 9.95 26.91 -11.47
C ASP A 138 11.00 26.13 -12.26
N GLY A 139 11.34 26.67 -13.44
CA GLY A 139 12.31 26.08 -14.35
C GLY A 139 12.49 26.93 -15.61
N SER A 140 12.94 28.18 -15.44
CA SER A 140 13.46 29.02 -16.53
C SER A 140 14.70 29.76 -16.07
#